data_AF-A0A345E953-F1
#
_entry.id   AF-A0A345E953-F1
#
_cell.length_a   1.000
_cell.length_b   1.000
_cell.length_c   1.000
_cell.angle_alpha   90.00
_cell.angle_beta   90.00
_cell.angle_gamma   90.00
#
_symmetry.space_group_name_H-M   'P 1'
#
loop_
_entity.id
_entity.type
_entity.pdbx_description
1 polymer ?
#
loop_
_entity_poly.entity_id
_entity_poly.type
_entity_poly.pdbx_seq_one_letter_code
_entity_poly.pdbx_strand_id
1 'polypeptide(L)'
;MSDAGNHVDRLRSARAELADARDAVADHGEGRLETVRDAHREATSLLDRYEGKATGTGDFRAFVQFQESFVELVEGLPEDLPAREAFEEANDLLDQRRLDEDDFARARDLLEPAADRAALLDARATAKERYETARRDARKRLRELDDRVDRLERLQRLGEADLDAPVERLRDPIESYDESVRAAWTDFRREASAREVLRVVEASEAYPLAAFPQPPDDLREYVETYPAGEESIPTLLKYADYSSSKLSHYVDDPGALRTRVATHRTYLERLDADPLTVSWPPPSADRLRYRAAELVSVVARFAPEEVVAKARRLRRLPDEVDYERLRETALARDELDDEERDRLERGAVEAELTAARDERERIEAALADTEAD
;
A
#
# COMPACT_ATOMS: atom_id res chain seq x y z
N MET A 1 28.34 7.21 -5.32
CA MET A 1 27.95 5.89 -4.78
C MET A 1 26.47 5.72 -5.05
N SER A 2 26.05 4.62 -5.69
CA SER A 2 24.62 4.33 -5.89
C SER A 2 23.94 4.13 -4.55
N ASP A 3 22.66 4.50 -4.44
CA ASP A 3 21.83 4.32 -3.23
C ASP A 3 21.86 2.87 -2.70
N ALA A 4 21.96 1.90 -3.63
CA ALA A 4 22.25 0.49 -3.37
C ALA A 4 23.40 0.21 -2.39
N GLY A 5 24.56 0.82 -2.63
CA GLY A 5 25.76 0.60 -1.82
C GLY A 5 25.54 1.13 -0.40
N ASN A 6 24.78 2.22 -0.29
CA ASN A 6 24.43 2.81 0.99
C ASN A 6 23.59 1.86 1.86
N HIS A 7 22.60 1.18 1.30
CA HIS A 7 21.78 0.24 2.06
C HIS A 7 22.53 -1.03 2.47
N VAL A 8 23.30 -1.62 1.55
CA VAL A 8 24.11 -2.82 1.83
C VAL A 8 25.19 -2.53 2.87
N ASP A 9 25.94 -1.44 2.71
CA ASP A 9 27.02 -1.08 3.62
C ASP A 9 26.47 -0.73 5.01
N ARG A 10 25.37 0.03 5.09
CA ARG A 10 24.71 0.33 6.37
C ARG A 10 24.24 -0.92 7.09
N LEU A 11 23.63 -1.85 6.37
CA LEU A 11 23.14 -3.11 6.96
C LEU A 11 24.28 -3.95 7.51
N ARG A 12 25.35 -4.14 6.73
CA ARG A 12 26.54 -4.90 7.13
C ARG A 12 27.25 -4.26 8.32
N SER A 13 27.49 -2.95 8.28
CA SER A 13 28.11 -2.21 9.38
C SER A 13 27.27 -2.29 10.66
N ALA A 14 25.96 -2.08 10.58
CA ALA A 14 25.09 -2.18 11.74
C ALA A 14 25.02 -3.60 12.32
N ARG A 15 25.11 -4.64 11.47
CA ARG A 15 25.19 -6.04 11.92
C ARG A 15 26.51 -6.34 12.64
N ALA A 16 27.63 -5.81 12.14
CA ALA A 16 28.94 -5.93 12.77
C ALA A 16 28.97 -5.21 14.12
N GLU A 17 28.51 -3.96 14.19
CA GLU A 17 28.38 -3.21 15.46
C GLU A 17 27.54 -3.98 16.50
N LEU A 18 26.45 -4.59 16.07
CA LEU A 18 25.62 -5.41 16.95
C LEU A 18 26.32 -6.70 17.40
N ALA A 19 27.13 -7.32 16.55
CA ALA A 19 27.93 -8.48 16.93
C ALA A 19 28.96 -8.09 17.99
N ASP A 20 29.75 -7.04 17.72
CA ASP A 20 30.76 -6.54 18.66
C ASP A 20 30.16 -6.16 20.02
N ALA A 21 29.01 -5.48 20.03
CA ALA A 21 28.32 -5.11 21.26
C ALA A 21 27.72 -6.31 22.01
N ARG A 22 27.34 -7.39 21.32
CA ARG A 22 26.91 -8.64 21.95
C ARG A 22 28.10 -9.37 22.57
N ASP A 23 29.23 -9.42 21.88
CA ASP A 23 30.45 -10.06 22.36
C ASP A 23 30.98 -9.33 23.60
N ALA A 24 31.02 -7.99 23.59
CA ALA A 24 31.41 -7.19 24.75
C ALA A 24 30.50 -7.43 25.99
N VAL A 25 29.21 -7.64 25.78
CA VAL A 25 28.28 -8.02 26.87
C VAL A 25 28.52 -9.46 27.33
N ALA A 26 28.80 -10.38 26.40
CA ALA A 26 29.06 -11.78 26.71
C ALA A 26 30.36 -11.97 27.51
N ASP A 27 31.41 -11.21 27.21
CA ASP A 27 32.72 -11.25 27.90
C ASP A 27 32.60 -10.98 29.41
N HIS A 28 31.61 -10.17 29.81
CA HIS A 28 31.36 -9.84 31.21
C HIS A 28 30.13 -10.52 31.79
N GLY A 29 29.28 -11.14 30.96
CA GLY A 29 28.04 -11.77 31.37
C GLY A 29 26.95 -10.74 31.67
N GLU A 30 25.83 -10.84 30.97
CA GLU A 30 24.73 -9.87 31.03
C GLU A 30 24.21 -9.63 32.44
N GLY A 31 23.93 -10.68 33.22
CA GLY A 31 23.43 -10.54 34.58
C GLY A 31 24.38 -9.79 35.52
N ARG A 32 25.70 -9.96 35.33
CA ARG A 32 26.70 -9.22 36.11
C ARG A 32 26.76 -7.76 35.70
N LEU A 33 26.67 -7.45 34.40
CA LEU A 33 26.59 -6.08 33.91
C LEU A 33 25.30 -5.37 34.38
N GLU A 34 24.18 -6.08 34.48
CA GLU A 34 22.95 -5.54 35.07
C GLU A 34 23.14 -5.20 36.54
N THR A 35 23.80 -6.07 37.32
CA THR A 35 24.17 -5.77 38.71
C THR A 35 25.08 -4.53 38.81
N VAL A 36 26.11 -4.41 37.96
CA VAL A 36 26.97 -3.21 37.93
C VAL A 36 26.16 -1.95 37.62
N ARG A 37 25.29 -2.00 36.61
CA ARG A 37 24.44 -0.88 36.21
C ARG A 37 23.52 -0.43 37.35
N ASP A 38 22.89 -1.38 38.02
CA ASP A 38 21.94 -1.09 39.08
C ASP A 38 22.68 -0.53 40.32
N ALA A 39 23.82 -1.12 40.69
CA ALA A 39 24.71 -0.60 41.73
C ALA A 39 25.27 0.79 41.41
N HIS A 40 25.70 1.03 40.17
CA HIS A 40 26.19 2.34 39.72
C HIS A 40 25.08 3.39 39.82
N ARG A 41 23.87 3.09 39.35
CA ARG A 41 22.71 4.00 39.47
C ARG A 41 22.37 4.31 40.93
N GLU A 42 22.45 3.31 41.80
CA GLU A 42 22.24 3.49 43.24
C GLU A 42 23.33 4.38 43.86
N ALA A 43 24.60 4.10 43.58
CA ALA A 43 25.73 4.92 44.02
C ALA A 43 25.61 6.38 43.56
N THR A 44 25.35 6.62 42.26
CA THR A 44 25.14 7.98 41.74
C THR A 44 23.93 8.64 42.39
N SER A 45 22.82 7.91 42.60
CA SER A 45 21.64 8.46 43.28
C SER A 45 21.92 8.82 44.74
N LEU A 46 22.77 8.07 45.45
CA LEU A 46 23.21 8.40 46.80
C LEU A 46 24.06 9.67 46.77
N LEU A 47 25.04 9.75 45.88
CA LEU A 47 25.88 10.94 45.71
C LEU A 47 25.03 12.19 45.44
N ASP A 48 24.15 12.15 44.45
CA ASP A 48 23.30 13.29 44.07
C ASP A 48 22.31 13.71 45.18
N ARG A 49 21.81 12.76 45.98
CA ARG A 49 20.83 13.04 47.04
C ARG A 49 21.45 13.73 48.24
N TYR A 50 22.71 13.40 48.53
CA TYR A 50 23.42 13.81 49.75
C TYR A 50 24.47 14.90 49.49
N GLU A 51 24.87 15.13 48.25
CA GLU A 51 25.66 16.30 47.85
C GLU A 51 24.94 17.60 48.29
N GLY A 52 25.67 18.48 48.99
CA GLY A 52 25.14 19.70 49.60
C GLY A 52 24.44 19.53 50.96
N LYS A 53 24.03 18.31 51.36
CA LYS A 53 23.48 18.03 52.71
C LYS A 53 24.50 17.40 53.65
N ALA A 54 25.35 16.55 53.09
CA ALA A 54 26.40 15.82 53.80
C ALA A 54 27.78 16.50 53.70
N THR A 55 27.86 17.72 53.14
CA THR A 55 29.11 18.49 52.99
C THR A 55 29.25 19.59 54.06
N GLY A 56 30.48 19.89 54.49
CA GLY A 56 30.81 21.10 55.28
C GLY A 56 30.23 21.17 56.72
N THR A 57 29.28 22.07 56.96
CA THR A 57 28.47 22.23 58.21
C THR A 57 27.07 21.62 58.08
N GLY A 58 26.89 20.72 57.11
CA GLY A 58 25.63 20.06 56.82
C GLY A 58 25.05 19.22 57.96
N ASP A 59 23.94 18.55 57.67
CA ASP A 59 23.24 17.70 58.63
C ASP A 59 24.08 16.45 58.93
N PHE A 60 24.66 16.39 60.13
CA PHE A 60 25.46 15.25 60.58
C PHE A 60 24.70 13.92 60.48
N ARG A 61 23.37 13.92 60.67
CA ARG A 61 22.55 12.71 60.49
C ARG A 61 22.52 12.28 59.03
N ALA A 62 22.41 13.23 58.10
CA ALA A 62 22.44 12.96 56.67
C ALA A 62 23.81 12.44 56.23
N PHE A 63 24.90 12.95 56.83
CA PHE A 63 26.25 12.46 56.61
C PHE A 63 26.44 11.00 57.07
N VAL A 64 26.05 10.66 58.30
CA VAL A 64 26.14 9.27 58.80
C VAL A 64 25.27 8.34 57.96
N GLN A 65 24.04 8.74 57.65
CA GLN A 65 23.15 7.93 56.82
C GLN A 65 23.72 7.68 55.41
N PHE A 66 24.36 8.68 54.81
CA PHE A 66 25.01 8.53 53.52
C PHE A 66 26.15 7.50 53.58
N GLN A 67 27.04 7.62 54.57
CA GLN A 67 28.15 6.67 54.73
C GLN A 67 27.64 5.25 54.98
N GLU A 68 26.66 5.06 55.88
CA GLU A 68 26.03 3.76 56.11
C GLU A 68 25.43 3.18 54.83
N SER A 69 24.69 3.99 54.07
CA SER A 69 24.05 3.54 52.81
C SER A 69 25.08 3.17 51.74
N PHE A 70 26.19 3.91 51.64
CA PHE A 70 27.23 3.64 50.65
C PHE A 70 28.02 2.38 51.02
N VAL A 71 28.34 2.18 52.31
CA VAL A 71 28.97 0.95 52.80
C VAL A 71 28.06 -0.26 52.55
N GLU A 72 26.78 -0.17 52.92
CA GLU A 72 25.80 -1.25 52.69
C GLU A 72 25.69 -1.61 51.20
N LEU A 73 25.73 -0.62 50.31
CA LEU A 73 25.75 -0.83 48.87
C LEU A 73 26.97 -1.65 48.44
N VAL A 74 28.18 -1.23 48.86
CA VAL A 74 29.43 -1.89 48.44
C VAL A 74 29.58 -3.29 49.03
N GLU A 75 29.26 -3.48 50.31
CA GLU A 75 29.29 -4.79 50.98
C GLU A 75 28.26 -5.78 50.38
N GLY A 76 27.18 -5.27 49.81
CA GLY A 76 26.16 -6.08 49.13
C GLY A 76 26.56 -6.57 47.74
N LEU A 77 27.67 -6.08 47.17
CA LEU A 77 28.09 -6.45 45.81
C LEU A 77 28.70 -7.85 45.76
N PRO A 78 28.50 -8.62 44.67
CA PRO A 78 29.23 -9.88 44.44
C PRO A 78 30.74 -9.66 44.35
N GLU A 79 31.55 -10.60 44.86
CA GLU A 79 33.02 -10.52 44.85
C GLU A 79 33.63 -10.54 43.44
N ASP A 80 32.97 -11.18 42.49
CA ASP A 80 33.42 -11.28 41.09
C ASP A 80 32.77 -10.22 40.17
N LEU A 81 32.13 -9.21 40.76
CA LEU A 81 31.43 -8.17 40.00
C LEU A 81 32.44 -7.36 39.16
N PRO A 82 32.20 -7.19 37.84
CA PRO A 82 33.05 -6.36 36.99
C PRO A 82 33.16 -4.93 37.53
N ALA A 83 34.39 -4.40 37.59
CA ALA A 83 34.67 -3.07 38.13
C ALA A 83 34.22 -2.85 39.60
N ARG A 84 34.12 -3.90 40.41
CA ARG A 84 33.85 -3.78 41.86
C ARG A 84 34.81 -2.83 42.57
N GLU A 85 36.10 -2.89 42.22
CA GLU A 85 37.17 -2.05 42.78
C GLU A 85 36.83 -0.55 42.70
N ALA A 86 36.14 -0.10 41.65
CA ALA A 86 35.68 1.29 41.52
C ALA A 86 34.72 1.72 42.64
N PHE A 87 33.84 0.81 43.08
CA PHE A 87 32.93 1.06 44.19
C PHE A 87 33.66 1.07 45.53
N GLU A 88 34.62 0.16 45.71
CA GLU A 88 35.44 0.07 46.91
C GLU A 88 36.32 1.32 47.08
N GLU A 89 36.99 1.76 46.01
CA GLU A 89 37.79 2.99 46.02
C GLU A 89 36.93 4.24 46.29
N ALA A 90 35.72 4.30 45.71
CA ALA A 90 34.78 5.37 46.01
C ALA A 90 34.34 5.35 47.47
N ASN A 91 34.04 4.16 48.04
CA ASN A 91 33.67 4.02 49.45
C ASN A 91 34.82 4.44 50.37
N ASP A 92 36.05 4.03 50.08
CA ASP A 92 37.24 4.38 50.85
C ASP A 92 37.50 5.89 50.82
N LEU A 93 37.30 6.54 49.66
CA LEU A 93 37.38 8.00 49.57
C LEU A 93 36.31 8.67 50.44
N LEU A 94 35.11 8.10 50.52
CA LEU A 94 33.99 8.67 51.26
C LEU A 94 34.05 8.36 52.78
N ASP A 95 34.90 7.42 53.21
CA ASP A 95 35.19 7.12 54.62
C ASP A 95 36.14 8.16 55.25
N GLN A 96 35.72 9.42 55.22
CA GLN A 96 36.43 10.53 55.84
C GLN A 96 35.58 11.16 56.94
N ARG A 97 36.24 11.82 57.91
CA ARG A 97 35.52 12.50 59.01
C ARG A 97 34.68 13.69 58.57
N ARG A 98 34.97 14.25 57.40
CA ARG A 98 34.25 15.36 56.76
C ARG A 98 34.40 15.19 55.26
N LEU A 99 33.35 15.49 54.52
CA LEU A 99 33.33 15.51 53.06
C LEU A 99 33.05 16.92 52.57
N ASP A 100 33.64 17.27 51.43
CA ASP A 100 33.31 18.46 50.67
C ASP A 100 32.75 18.09 49.28
N GLU A 101 32.34 19.09 48.50
CA GLU A 101 31.78 18.86 47.16
C GLU A 101 32.82 18.27 46.19
N ASP A 102 34.11 18.55 46.40
CA ASP A 102 35.19 18.00 45.58
C ASP A 102 35.35 16.50 45.85
N ASP A 103 35.17 16.03 47.09
CA ASP A 103 35.15 14.59 47.41
C ASP A 103 34.00 13.87 46.68
N PHE A 104 32.81 14.46 46.60
CA PHE A 104 31.68 13.90 45.84
C PHE A 104 31.97 13.84 44.34
N ALA A 105 32.59 14.89 43.77
CA ALA A 105 33.02 14.89 42.38
C ALA A 105 34.05 13.79 42.10
N ARG A 106 35.06 13.64 42.97
CA ARG A 106 36.08 12.60 42.85
C ARG A 106 35.49 11.19 43.02
N ALA A 107 34.50 11.00 43.89
CA ALA A 107 33.80 9.73 44.00
C ALA A 107 33.05 9.36 42.72
N ARG A 108 32.48 10.34 42.00
CA ARG A 108 31.89 10.10 40.67
C ARG A 108 32.95 9.71 39.64
N ASP A 109 34.11 10.37 39.65
CA ASP A 109 35.22 10.02 38.75
C ASP A 109 35.72 8.59 39.01
N LEU A 110 35.83 8.18 40.28
CA LEU A 110 36.22 6.82 40.65
C LEU A 110 35.21 5.76 40.17
N LEU A 111 33.94 6.11 40.03
CA LEU A 111 32.90 5.22 39.52
C LEU A 111 32.86 5.11 37.98
N GLU A 112 33.69 5.87 37.24
CA GLU A 112 33.76 5.82 35.77
C GLU A 112 33.94 4.39 35.21
N PRO A 113 34.83 3.53 35.76
CA PRO A 113 34.97 2.16 35.26
C PRO A 113 33.68 1.34 35.40
N ALA A 114 32.87 1.56 36.44
CA ALA A 114 31.58 0.91 36.61
C ALA A 114 30.54 1.48 35.63
N ALA A 115 30.58 2.80 35.37
CA ALA A 115 29.77 3.45 34.34
C ALA A 115 30.05 2.87 32.95
N ASP A 116 31.32 2.67 32.59
CA ASP A 116 31.74 2.09 31.32
C ASP A 116 31.20 0.67 31.13
N ARG A 117 31.23 -0.16 32.19
CA ARG A 117 30.63 -1.51 32.15
C ARG A 117 29.12 -1.46 31.99
N ALA A 118 28.44 -0.59 32.73
CA ALA A 118 27.01 -0.40 32.62
C ALA A 118 26.61 0.05 31.19
N ALA A 119 27.41 0.92 30.57
CA ALA A 119 27.17 1.46 29.23
C ALA A 119 27.21 0.39 28.12
N LEU A 120 27.85 -0.76 28.33
CA LEU A 120 27.86 -1.87 27.35
C LEU A 120 26.44 -2.38 27.03
N LEU A 121 25.54 -2.40 28.02
CA LEU A 121 24.15 -2.81 27.81
C LEU A 121 23.39 -1.82 26.93
N ASP A 122 23.60 -0.52 27.16
CA ASP A 122 22.99 0.56 26.37
C ASP A 122 23.59 0.61 24.96
N ALA A 123 24.89 0.35 24.81
CA ALA A 123 25.57 0.22 23.52
C ALA A 123 24.97 -0.94 22.70
N ARG A 124 24.78 -2.12 23.31
CA ARG A 124 24.12 -3.26 22.66
C ARG A 124 22.68 -2.96 22.26
N ALA A 125 21.92 -2.30 23.13
CA ALA A 125 20.54 -1.89 22.82
C ALA A 125 20.49 -0.93 21.62
N THR A 126 21.37 0.07 21.62
CA THR A 126 21.52 1.06 20.53
C THR A 126 21.94 0.38 19.23
N ALA A 127 22.94 -0.52 19.26
CA ALA A 127 23.39 -1.25 18.09
C ALA A 127 22.27 -2.14 17.52
N LYS A 128 21.45 -2.75 18.38
CA LYS A 128 20.29 -3.55 17.97
C LYS A 128 19.26 -2.69 17.24
N GLU A 129 18.93 -1.51 17.77
CA GLU A 129 17.99 -0.59 17.14
C GLU A 129 18.50 -0.11 15.77
N ARG A 130 19.80 0.21 15.67
CA ARG A 130 20.44 0.58 14.39
C ARG A 130 20.34 -0.54 13.38
N TYR A 131 20.65 -1.78 13.76
CA TYR A 131 20.54 -2.94 12.89
C TYR A 131 19.08 -3.16 12.43
N GLU A 132 18.11 -3.13 13.34
CA GLU A 132 16.70 -3.30 12.98
C GLU A 132 16.21 -2.19 12.04
N THR A 133 16.72 -0.97 12.19
CA THR A 133 16.42 0.15 11.29
C THR A 133 17.03 -0.08 9.91
N ALA A 134 18.32 -0.39 9.84
CA ALA A 134 19.00 -0.67 8.58
C ALA A 134 18.36 -1.83 7.82
N ARG A 135 17.94 -2.89 8.54
CA ARG A 135 17.22 -4.04 8.01
C ARG A 135 15.84 -3.67 7.46
N ARG A 136 15.08 -2.84 8.19
CA ARG A 136 13.79 -2.31 7.72
C ARG A 136 13.95 -1.48 6.44
N ASP A 137 14.96 -0.62 6.39
CA ASP A 137 15.23 0.23 5.24
C ASP A 137 15.64 -0.59 4.01
N ALA A 138 16.54 -1.57 4.18
CA ALA A 138 16.95 -2.49 3.12
C ALA A 138 15.75 -3.28 2.53
N ARG A 139 14.86 -3.79 3.39
CA ARG A 139 13.62 -4.46 2.93
C ARG A 139 12.66 -3.52 2.21
N LYS A 140 12.52 -2.29 2.68
CA LYS A 140 11.68 -1.30 2.01
C LYS A 140 12.22 -1.04 0.60
N ARG A 141 13.53 -0.83 0.48
CA ARG A 141 14.20 -0.65 -0.80
C ARG A 141 14.03 -1.85 -1.73
N LEU A 142 14.08 -3.08 -1.21
CA LEU A 142 13.86 -4.29 -1.99
C LEU A 142 12.47 -4.28 -2.66
N ARG A 143 11.41 -3.93 -1.92
CA ARG A 143 10.05 -3.84 -2.48
C ARG A 143 9.94 -2.76 -3.55
N GLU A 144 10.55 -1.60 -3.32
CA GLU A 144 10.59 -0.52 -4.32
C GLU A 144 11.30 -0.96 -5.61
N LEU A 145 12.33 -1.81 -5.49
CA LEU A 145 13.02 -2.39 -6.63
C LEU A 145 12.20 -3.46 -7.34
N ASP A 146 11.49 -4.32 -6.60
CA ASP A 146 10.55 -5.29 -7.18
C ASP A 146 9.50 -4.56 -8.04
N ASP A 147 8.83 -3.55 -7.47
CA ASP A 147 7.84 -2.72 -8.19
C ASP A 147 8.45 -2.03 -9.42
N ARG A 148 9.72 -1.59 -9.32
CA ARG A 148 10.43 -0.95 -10.44
C ARG A 148 10.79 -1.95 -11.53
N VAL A 149 11.27 -3.14 -11.16
CA VAL A 149 11.61 -4.21 -12.09
C VAL A 149 10.36 -4.61 -12.86
N ASP A 150 9.24 -4.87 -12.18
CA ASP A 150 7.97 -5.23 -12.81
C ASP A 150 7.50 -4.18 -13.83
N ARG A 151 7.65 -2.89 -13.47
CA ARG A 151 7.33 -1.77 -14.37
C ARG A 151 8.24 -1.74 -15.60
N LEU A 152 9.55 -1.87 -15.42
CA LEU A 152 10.52 -1.81 -16.51
C LEU A 152 10.40 -3.03 -17.44
N GLU A 153 10.14 -4.21 -16.90
CA GLU A 153 9.85 -5.41 -17.69
C GLU A 153 8.57 -5.25 -18.51
N ARG A 154 7.53 -4.64 -17.94
CA ARG A 154 6.31 -4.33 -18.67
C ARG A 154 6.58 -3.35 -19.80
N LEU A 155 7.36 -2.31 -19.54
CA LEU A 155 7.75 -1.33 -20.56
C LEU A 155 8.53 -2.00 -21.69
N GLN A 156 9.47 -2.89 -21.36
CA GLN A 156 10.23 -3.66 -22.35
C GLN A 156 9.31 -4.52 -23.22
N ARG A 157 8.36 -5.25 -22.63
CA ARG A 157 7.37 -6.04 -23.39
C ARG A 157 6.53 -5.19 -24.34
N LEU A 158 6.13 -3.99 -23.93
CA LEU A 158 5.38 -3.07 -24.79
C LEU A 158 6.27 -2.56 -25.94
N GLY A 159 7.56 -2.29 -25.68
CA GLY A 159 8.52 -1.87 -26.70
C GLY A 159 8.87 -2.93 -27.74
N GLU A 160 8.70 -4.21 -27.42
CA GLU A 160 8.85 -5.32 -28.37
C GLU A 160 7.70 -5.41 -29.38
N ALA A 161 6.57 -4.73 -29.12
CA ALA A 161 5.44 -4.72 -30.03
C ALA A 161 5.77 -3.97 -31.33
N ASP A 162 5.27 -4.48 -32.44
CA ASP A 162 5.39 -3.81 -33.74
C ASP A 162 4.49 -2.57 -33.78
N LEU A 163 5.04 -1.41 -33.41
CA LEU A 163 4.31 -0.14 -33.36
C LEU A 163 3.82 0.34 -34.72
N ASP A 164 4.25 -0.24 -35.83
CA ASP A 164 3.79 0.09 -37.19
C ASP A 164 2.67 -0.85 -37.67
N ALA A 165 2.26 -1.83 -36.85
CA ALA A 165 1.21 -2.75 -37.23
C ALA A 165 -0.12 -2.02 -37.52
N PRO A 166 -0.93 -2.52 -38.48
CA PRO A 166 -2.18 -1.88 -38.90
C PRO A 166 -3.29 -2.13 -37.88
N VAL A 167 -3.20 -1.49 -36.71
CA VAL A 167 -4.12 -1.60 -35.57
C VAL A 167 -5.56 -1.23 -35.95
N GLU A 168 -5.75 -0.46 -37.01
CA GLU A 168 -7.04 -0.05 -37.57
C GLU A 168 -7.88 -1.27 -37.99
N ARG A 169 -7.22 -2.38 -38.40
CA ARG A 169 -7.92 -3.65 -38.69
C ARG A 169 -8.60 -4.26 -37.46
N LEU A 170 -8.16 -3.89 -36.27
CA LEU A 170 -8.71 -4.27 -34.97
C LEU A 170 -9.63 -3.18 -34.40
N ARG A 171 -9.23 -1.91 -34.52
CA ARG A 171 -9.95 -0.74 -34.02
C ARG A 171 -11.26 -0.49 -34.75
N ASP A 172 -11.25 -0.43 -36.07
CA ASP A 172 -12.43 -0.03 -36.85
C ASP A 172 -13.64 -0.96 -36.63
N PRO A 173 -13.48 -2.30 -36.58
CA PRO A 173 -14.61 -3.19 -36.27
C PRO A 173 -15.20 -2.98 -34.87
N ILE A 174 -14.35 -2.66 -33.88
CA ILE A 174 -14.77 -2.44 -32.49
C ILE A 174 -15.49 -1.10 -32.37
N GLU A 175 -14.87 -0.01 -32.83
CA GLU A 175 -15.47 1.33 -32.79
C GLU A 175 -16.79 1.35 -33.56
N SER A 176 -16.83 0.73 -34.76
CA SER A 176 -18.06 0.66 -35.55
C SER A 176 -19.18 -0.10 -34.84
N TYR A 177 -18.88 -1.16 -34.09
CA TYR A 177 -19.87 -1.86 -33.28
C TYR A 177 -20.33 -0.99 -32.10
N ASP A 178 -19.39 -0.44 -31.36
CA ASP A 178 -19.59 0.37 -30.16
C ASP A 178 -20.45 1.61 -30.43
N GLU A 179 -20.17 2.35 -31.50
CA GLU A 179 -21.00 3.47 -31.96
C GLU A 179 -22.42 3.01 -32.30
N SER A 180 -22.54 1.87 -32.99
CA SER A 180 -23.84 1.37 -33.43
C SER A 180 -24.71 0.87 -32.29
N VAL A 181 -24.13 0.20 -31.28
CA VAL A 181 -24.89 -0.27 -30.11
C VAL A 181 -25.29 0.90 -29.20
N ARG A 182 -24.44 1.94 -29.06
CA ARG A 182 -24.79 3.17 -28.35
C ARG A 182 -25.95 3.91 -29.02
N ALA A 183 -25.93 4.02 -30.35
CA ALA A 183 -27.02 4.62 -31.11
C ALA A 183 -28.31 3.81 -30.96
N ALA A 184 -28.25 2.50 -31.20
CA ALA A 184 -29.41 1.62 -31.07
C ALA A 184 -30.02 1.62 -29.66
N TRP A 185 -29.20 1.67 -28.61
CA TRP A 185 -29.69 1.74 -27.24
C TRP A 185 -30.37 3.09 -26.95
N THR A 186 -29.80 4.17 -27.45
CA THR A 186 -30.34 5.53 -27.30
C THR A 186 -31.71 5.63 -27.97
N ASP A 187 -31.84 5.12 -29.18
CA ASP A 187 -33.10 5.08 -29.93
C ASP A 187 -34.12 4.18 -29.21
N PHE A 188 -33.71 2.97 -28.81
CA PHE A 188 -34.56 2.06 -28.05
C PHE A 188 -35.08 2.69 -26.74
N ARG A 189 -34.21 3.33 -25.95
CA ARG A 189 -34.59 4.02 -24.71
C ARG A 189 -35.55 5.18 -24.95
N ARG A 190 -35.44 5.84 -26.11
CA ARG A 190 -36.26 6.99 -26.48
C ARG A 190 -37.65 6.59 -26.96
N GLU A 191 -37.73 5.49 -27.71
CA GLU A 191 -38.92 5.09 -28.46
C GLU A 191 -39.72 3.98 -27.79
N ALA A 192 -39.03 2.99 -27.19
CA ALA A 192 -39.69 1.87 -26.53
C ALA A 192 -40.26 2.28 -25.17
N SER A 193 -41.22 1.48 -24.69
CA SER A 193 -41.77 1.66 -23.35
C SER A 193 -40.69 1.40 -22.29
N ALA A 194 -40.76 2.10 -21.16
CA ALA A 194 -39.87 1.83 -20.02
C ALA A 194 -39.96 0.37 -19.57
N ARG A 195 -41.14 -0.25 -19.70
CA ARG A 195 -41.36 -1.67 -19.42
C ARG A 195 -40.52 -2.57 -20.32
N GLU A 196 -40.51 -2.33 -21.62
CA GLU A 196 -39.69 -3.10 -22.56
C GLU A 196 -38.19 -2.91 -22.30
N VAL A 197 -37.77 -1.66 -22.01
CA VAL A 197 -36.37 -1.38 -21.69
C VAL A 197 -35.93 -2.14 -20.44
N LEU A 198 -36.70 -2.06 -19.35
CA LEU A 198 -36.35 -2.74 -18.11
C LEU A 198 -36.40 -4.28 -18.23
N ARG A 199 -37.24 -4.84 -19.10
CA ARG A 199 -37.23 -6.28 -19.41
C ARG A 199 -35.93 -6.73 -20.10
N VAL A 200 -35.36 -5.88 -20.96
CA VAL A 200 -34.04 -6.16 -21.57
C VAL A 200 -32.94 -6.11 -20.51
N VAL A 201 -32.99 -5.11 -19.61
CA VAL A 201 -32.05 -4.98 -18.48
C VAL A 201 -32.12 -6.19 -17.56
N GLU A 202 -33.31 -6.61 -17.14
CA GLU A 202 -33.51 -7.79 -16.29
C GLU A 202 -32.97 -9.05 -16.98
N ALA A 203 -33.31 -9.23 -18.25
CA ALA A 203 -32.86 -10.40 -18.97
C ALA A 203 -31.36 -10.42 -19.30
N SER A 204 -30.68 -9.28 -19.17
CA SER A 204 -29.21 -9.22 -19.28
C SER A 204 -28.50 -9.88 -18.10
N GLU A 205 -29.17 -10.12 -16.97
CA GLU A 205 -28.60 -10.80 -15.79
C GLU A 205 -28.08 -12.22 -16.12
N ALA A 206 -28.73 -12.90 -17.08
CA ALA A 206 -28.28 -14.21 -17.56
C ALA A 206 -26.97 -14.17 -18.37
N TYR A 207 -26.43 -12.98 -18.64
CA TYR A 207 -25.26 -12.72 -19.47
C TYR A 207 -24.27 -11.81 -18.71
N PRO A 208 -23.49 -12.35 -17.75
CA PRO A 208 -22.66 -11.57 -16.84
C PRO A 208 -21.61 -10.66 -17.50
N LEU A 209 -21.12 -11.02 -18.68
CA LEU A 209 -20.18 -10.24 -19.48
C LEU A 209 -20.86 -9.12 -20.28
N ALA A 210 -22.19 -9.05 -20.31
CA ALA A 210 -22.97 -8.03 -21.00
C ALA A 210 -24.13 -7.49 -20.12
N ALA A 211 -24.05 -7.70 -18.81
CA ALA A 211 -25.13 -7.40 -17.89
C ALA A 211 -25.20 -5.91 -17.53
N PHE A 212 -26.41 -5.37 -17.55
CA PHE A 212 -26.69 -4.05 -17.01
C PHE A 212 -26.79 -4.08 -15.48
N PRO A 213 -26.55 -2.93 -14.82
CA PRO A 213 -26.96 -2.74 -13.44
C PRO A 213 -28.47 -2.96 -13.29
N GLN A 214 -28.85 -3.88 -12.40
CA GLN A 214 -30.26 -4.26 -12.23
C GLN A 214 -31.10 -3.11 -11.65
N PRO A 215 -32.36 -2.95 -12.09
CA PRO A 215 -33.22 -1.88 -11.61
C PRO A 215 -33.64 -2.14 -10.16
N PRO A 216 -33.83 -1.08 -9.34
CA PRO A 216 -34.46 -1.21 -8.03
C PRO A 216 -35.83 -1.91 -8.14
N ASP A 217 -36.11 -2.82 -7.21
CA ASP A 217 -37.31 -3.67 -7.25
C ASP A 217 -38.61 -2.89 -7.37
N ASP A 218 -38.69 -1.75 -6.68
CA ASP A 218 -39.89 -0.95 -6.63
C ASP A 218 -40.10 -0.06 -7.86
N LEU A 219 -39.03 0.33 -8.55
CA LEU A 219 -39.11 0.93 -9.87
C LEU A 219 -39.62 -0.09 -10.89
N ARG A 220 -39.07 -1.31 -10.84
CA ARG A 220 -39.46 -2.41 -11.73
C ARG A 220 -40.94 -2.79 -11.53
N GLU A 221 -41.36 -2.97 -10.29
CA GLU A 221 -42.76 -3.27 -9.94
C GLU A 221 -43.71 -2.18 -10.46
N TYR A 222 -43.33 -0.91 -10.30
CA TYR A 222 -44.12 0.22 -10.77
C TYR A 222 -44.29 0.21 -12.29
N VAL A 223 -43.18 0.06 -13.03
CA VAL A 223 -43.20 0.07 -14.51
C VAL A 223 -43.96 -1.13 -15.08
N GLU A 224 -43.89 -2.30 -14.45
CA GLU A 224 -44.62 -3.49 -14.91
C GLU A 224 -46.13 -3.36 -14.63
N THR A 225 -46.52 -2.77 -13.50
CA THR A 225 -47.92 -2.77 -13.03
C THR A 225 -48.73 -1.57 -13.54
N TYR A 226 -48.13 -0.39 -13.66
CA TYR A 226 -48.86 0.84 -13.96
C TYR A 226 -48.83 1.18 -15.46
N PRO A 227 -49.90 1.80 -16.02
CA PRO A 227 -49.94 2.25 -17.42
C PRO A 227 -48.81 3.23 -17.77
N ALA A 228 -48.33 4.01 -16.81
CA ALA A 228 -47.20 4.91 -16.99
C ALA A 228 -45.92 4.16 -17.43
N GLY A 229 -45.78 2.86 -17.15
CA GLY A 229 -44.67 2.05 -17.65
C GLY A 229 -44.68 1.81 -19.17
N GLU A 230 -45.80 2.10 -19.85
CA GLU A 230 -45.91 2.06 -21.32
C GLU A 230 -45.30 3.33 -21.97
N GLU A 231 -45.07 4.38 -21.18
CA GLU A 231 -44.34 5.56 -21.62
C GLU A 231 -42.83 5.28 -21.69
N SER A 232 -42.12 5.99 -22.58
CA SER A 232 -40.67 5.84 -22.69
C SER A 232 -39.93 6.45 -21.49
N ILE A 233 -38.68 6.02 -21.27
CA ILE A 233 -37.87 6.50 -20.14
C ILE A 233 -37.72 8.03 -20.14
N PRO A 234 -37.42 8.71 -21.27
CA PRO A 234 -37.40 10.17 -21.30
C PRO A 234 -38.74 10.82 -20.91
N THR A 235 -39.86 10.21 -21.28
CA THR A 235 -41.19 10.70 -20.91
C THR A 235 -41.44 10.53 -19.41
N LEU A 236 -41.09 9.38 -18.83
CA LEU A 236 -41.17 9.16 -17.38
C LEU A 236 -40.30 10.14 -16.59
N LEU A 237 -39.08 10.42 -17.06
CA LEU A 237 -38.19 11.42 -16.47
C LEU A 237 -38.81 12.82 -16.55
N LYS A 238 -39.42 13.17 -17.70
CA LYS A 238 -40.16 14.43 -17.85
C LYS A 238 -41.35 14.53 -16.90
N TYR A 239 -42.06 13.42 -16.67
CA TYR A 239 -43.16 13.35 -15.71
C TYR A 239 -42.66 13.54 -14.28
N ALA A 240 -41.51 12.98 -13.93
CA ALA A 240 -40.91 13.18 -12.61
C ALA A 240 -40.64 14.66 -12.29
N ASP A 241 -40.42 15.51 -13.31
CA ASP A 241 -40.25 16.97 -13.17
C ASP A 241 -41.56 17.75 -13.02
N TYR A 242 -42.72 17.11 -13.17
CA TYR A 242 -44.01 17.78 -13.10
C TYR A 242 -44.54 17.94 -11.66
N SER A 243 -45.33 19.00 -11.44
CA SER A 243 -46.11 19.17 -10.21
C SER A 243 -47.17 18.08 -10.07
N SER A 244 -47.59 17.74 -8.84
CA SER A 244 -48.64 16.72 -8.63
C SER A 244 -49.95 17.05 -9.36
N SER A 245 -50.32 18.33 -9.41
CA SER A 245 -51.49 18.83 -10.15
C SER A 245 -51.35 18.69 -11.67
N LYS A 246 -50.12 18.71 -12.19
CA LYS A 246 -49.85 18.50 -13.61
C LYS A 246 -49.81 17.01 -13.92
N LEU A 247 -49.24 16.20 -13.02
CA LEU A 247 -49.17 14.74 -13.14
C LEU A 247 -50.53 14.05 -13.16
N SER A 248 -51.52 14.54 -12.42
CA SER A 248 -52.88 13.97 -12.42
C SER A 248 -53.59 14.01 -13.78
N HIS A 249 -53.02 14.71 -14.78
CA HIS A 249 -53.51 14.71 -16.16
C HIS A 249 -52.83 13.66 -17.05
N TYR A 250 -51.73 13.05 -16.60
CA TYR A 250 -50.92 12.12 -17.38
C TYR A 250 -50.84 10.72 -16.76
N VAL A 251 -51.00 10.61 -15.43
CA VAL A 251 -50.93 9.34 -14.72
C VAL A 251 -52.04 9.21 -13.68
N ASP A 252 -52.51 7.97 -13.50
CA ASP A 252 -53.60 7.64 -12.58
C ASP A 252 -53.22 7.84 -11.11
N ASP A 253 -51.94 7.61 -10.77
CA ASP A 253 -51.40 7.81 -9.42
C ASP A 253 -50.11 8.67 -9.46
N PRO A 254 -50.24 10.01 -9.35
CA PRO A 254 -49.11 10.92 -9.25
C PRO A 254 -48.19 10.68 -8.05
N GLY A 255 -48.72 10.12 -6.96
CA GLY A 255 -47.97 9.83 -5.74
C GLY A 255 -47.01 8.66 -5.97
N ALA A 256 -47.53 7.57 -6.55
CA ALA A 256 -46.73 6.40 -6.90
C ALA A 256 -45.61 6.74 -7.90
N LEU A 257 -45.89 7.56 -8.93
CA LEU A 257 -44.85 7.99 -9.88
C LEU A 257 -43.72 8.74 -9.18
N ARG A 258 -44.03 9.69 -8.28
CA ARG A 258 -43.00 10.45 -7.55
C ARG A 258 -42.17 9.56 -6.64
N THR A 259 -42.79 8.67 -5.88
CA THR A 259 -42.05 7.82 -4.95
C THR A 259 -41.19 6.78 -5.65
N ARG A 260 -41.63 6.25 -6.80
CA ARG A 260 -40.95 5.14 -7.48
C ARG A 260 -40.06 5.58 -8.65
N VAL A 261 -40.44 6.60 -9.41
CA VAL A 261 -39.67 7.09 -10.57
C VAL A 261 -38.76 8.26 -10.20
N ALA A 262 -39.24 9.25 -9.46
CA ALA A 262 -38.41 10.42 -9.12
C ALA A 262 -37.27 10.07 -8.16
N THR A 263 -37.50 9.13 -7.22
CA THR A 263 -36.47 8.60 -6.31
C THR A 263 -35.34 7.89 -7.07
N HIS A 264 -35.68 7.14 -8.13
CA HIS A 264 -34.73 6.36 -8.93
C HIS A 264 -34.35 7.04 -10.25
N ARG A 265 -34.53 8.36 -10.33
CA ARG A 265 -34.19 9.19 -11.50
C ARG A 265 -32.76 8.94 -11.98
N THR A 266 -31.80 8.96 -11.05
CA THR A 266 -30.38 8.79 -11.38
C THR A 266 -30.09 7.45 -12.03
N TYR A 267 -30.80 6.38 -11.65
CA TYR A 267 -30.67 5.08 -12.29
C TYR A 267 -31.12 5.16 -13.76
N LEU A 268 -32.32 5.69 -14.02
CA LEU A 268 -32.88 5.83 -15.37
C LEU A 268 -32.07 6.78 -16.26
N GLU A 269 -31.45 7.81 -15.69
CA GLU A 269 -30.58 8.75 -16.40
C GLU A 269 -29.22 8.12 -16.77
N ARG A 270 -28.66 7.27 -15.91
CA ARG A 270 -27.37 6.58 -16.13
C ARG A 270 -27.49 5.25 -16.86
N LEU A 271 -28.70 4.88 -17.28
CA LEU A 271 -28.93 3.65 -18.01
C LEU A 271 -28.52 3.84 -19.49
N ASP A 272 -27.22 3.81 -19.74
CA ASP A 272 -26.59 3.90 -21.06
C ASP A 272 -26.15 2.52 -21.58
N ALA A 273 -25.50 2.47 -22.74
CA ALA A 273 -25.09 1.25 -23.41
C ALA A 273 -23.70 0.74 -22.98
N ASP A 274 -23.05 1.35 -21.98
CA ASP A 274 -21.65 1.05 -21.64
C ASP A 274 -21.39 -0.45 -21.40
N PRO A 275 -22.26 -1.20 -20.68
CA PRO A 275 -22.08 -2.64 -20.50
C PRO A 275 -22.05 -3.45 -21.81
N LEU A 276 -22.63 -2.90 -22.89
CA LEU A 276 -22.73 -3.54 -24.21
C LEU A 276 -21.58 -3.19 -25.15
N THR A 277 -20.66 -2.32 -24.74
CA THR A 277 -19.52 -1.89 -25.55
C THR A 277 -18.29 -2.77 -25.34
N VAL A 278 -17.28 -2.66 -26.20
CA VAL A 278 -15.98 -3.29 -26.06
C VAL A 278 -14.94 -2.21 -25.81
N SER A 279 -14.37 -2.20 -24.61
CA SER A 279 -13.32 -1.24 -24.22
C SER A 279 -12.13 -1.25 -25.20
N TRP A 280 -11.47 -0.11 -25.33
CA TRP A 280 -10.19 0.03 -26.02
C TRP A 280 -9.08 0.36 -25.00
N PRO A 281 -7.89 -0.26 -25.09
CA PRO A 281 -7.53 -1.40 -25.94
C PRO A 281 -8.38 -2.65 -25.66
N PRO A 282 -8.56 -3.56 -26.64
CA PRO A 282 -9.50 -4.66 -26.50
C PRO A 282 -9.02 -5.75 -25.53
N PRO A 283 -9.97 -6.55 -24.99
CA PRO A 283 -9.63 -7.71 -24.15
C PRO A 283 -8.88 -8.79 -24.94
N SER A 284 -8.37 -9.84 -24.29
CA SER A 284 -7.77 -10.98 -25.00
C SER A 284 -8.76 -11.66 -25.94
N ALA A 285 -8.25 -12.39 -26.93
CA ALA A 285 -9.06 -13.09 -27.93
C ALA A 285 -10.14 -13.98 -27.30
N ASP A 286 -9.77 -14.79 -26.30
CA ASP A 286 -10.71 -15.67 -25.59
C ASP A 286 -11.80 -14.87 -24.88
N ARG A 287 -11.43 -13.82 -24.17
CA ARG A 287 -12.38 -12.97 -23.45
C ARG A 287 -13.30 -12.23 -24.42
N LEU A 288 -12.80 -11.77 -25.57
CA LEU A 288 -13.63 -11.17 -26.62
C LEU A 288 -14.64 -12.18 -27.18
N ARG A 289 -14.24 -13.44 -27.41
CA ARG A 289 -15.14 -14.49 -27.92
C ARG A 289 -16.32 -14.73 -26.99
N TYR A 290 -16.06 -14.89 -25.69
CA TYR A 290 -17.13 -15.09 -24.70
C TYR A 290 -18.00 -13.85 -24.55
N ARG A 291 -17.40 -12.67 -24.41
CA ARG A 291 -18.14 -11.40 -24.30
C ARG A 291 -19.02 -11.18 -25.53
N ALA A 292 -18.49 -11.36 -26.74
CA ALA A 292 -19.26 -11.16 -27.98
C ALA A 292 -20.45 -12.12 -28.11
N ALA A 293 -20.36 -13.36 -27.61
CA ALA A 293 -21.49 -14.29 -27.60
C ALA A 293 -22.64 -13.79 -26.70
N GLU A 294 -22.29 -13.23 -25.54
CA GLU A 294 -23.24 -12.63 -24.62
C GLU A 294 -23.81 -11.31 -25.17
N LEU A 295 -22.98 -10.45 -25.75
CA LEU A 295 -23.40 -9.24 -26.45
C LEU A 295 -24.44 -9.54 -27.52
N VAL A 296 -24.24 -10.55 -28.36
CA VAL A 296 -25.23 -10.99 -29.37
C VAL A 296 -26.57 -11.33 -28.72
N SER A 297 -26.54 -11.98 -27.56
CA SER A 297 -27.74 -12.47 -26.87
C SER A 297 -28.56 -11.36 -26.21
N VAL A 298 -27.90 -10.29 -25.76
CA VAL A 298 -28.55 -9.10 -25.18
C VAL A 298 -28.96 -8.12 -26.29
N VAL A 299 -28.07 -7.81 -27.22
CA VAL A 299 -28.28 -6.84 -28.31
C VAL A 299 -29.42 -7.25 -29.25
N ALA A 300 -29.58 -8.54 -29.53
CA ALA A 300 -30.67 -9.04 -30.37
C ALA A 300 -32.09 -8.80 -29.80
N ARG A 301 -32.21 -8.38 -28.54
CA ARG A 301 -33.50 -8.10 -27.90
C ARG A 301 -34.05 -6.72 -28.22
N PHE A 302 -33.22 -5.79 -28.72
CA PHE A 302 -33.63 -4.41 -28.95
C PHE A 302 -33.06 -3.80 -30.23
N ALA A 303 -31.87 -4.22 -30.67
CA ALA A 303 -31.18 -3.60 -31.79
C ALA A 303 -31.53 -4.27 -33.13
N PRO A 304 -31.44 -3.53 -34.26
CA PRO A 304 -31.64 -4.11 -35.56
C PRO A 304 -30.55 -5.13 -35.91
N GLU A 305 -30.87 -6.05 -36.82
CA GLU A 305 -30.01 -7.17 -37.22
C GLU A 305 -28.62 -6.71 -37.73
N GLU A 306 -28.51 -5.51 -38.30
CA GLU A 306 -27.22 -4.93 -38.70
C GLU A 306 -26.26 -4.74 -37.51
N VAL A 307 -26.75 -4.33 -36.35
CA VAL A 307 -25.95 -4.16 -35.12
C VAL A 307 -25.59 -5.52 -34.54
N VAL A 308 -26.54 -6.46 -34.55
CA VAL A 308 -26.31 -7.84 -34.11
C VAL A 308 -25.25 -8.53 -34.99
N ALA A 309 -25.27 -8.29 -36.30
CA ALA A 309 -24.26 -8.80 -37.23
C ALA A 309 -22.86 -8.27 -36.90
N LYS A 310 -22.72 -7.00 -36.49
CA LYS A 310 -21.44 -6.46 -35.99
C LYS A 310 -20.99 -7.15 -34.71
N ALA A 311 -21.88 -7.41 -33.74
CA ALA A 311 -21.56 -8.18 -32.54
C ALA A 311 -21.08 -9.62 -32.88
N ARG A 312 -21.74 -10.28 -33.84
CA ARG A 312 -21.30 -11.61 -34.33
C ARG A 312 -19.94 -11.54 -35.02
N ARG A 313 -19.62 -10.45 -35.72
CA ARG A 313 -18.30 -10.24 -36.31
C ARG A 313 -17.23 -10.10 -35.24
N LEU A 314 -17.47 -9.39 -34.14
CA LEU A 314 -16.51 -9.28 -33.03
C LEU A 314 -16.09 -10.65 -32.49
N ARG A 315 -17.02 -11.60 -32.41
CA ARG A 315 -16.72 -12.98 -32.00
C ARG A 315 -15.74 -13.69 -32.94
N ARG A 316 -15.78 -13.38 -34.23
CA ARG A 316 -14.90 -13.95 -35.27
C ARG A 316 -13.63 -13.14 -35.48
N LEU A 317 -13.57 -11.91 -34.96
CA LEU A 317 -12.44 -11.00 -35.17
C LEU A 317 -11.10 -11.64 -34.81
N PRO A 318 -10.97 -12.43 -33.72
CA PRO A 318 -9.72 -13.14 -33.42
C PRO A 318 -9.29 -14.18 -34.46
N ASP A 319 -10.20 -14.68 -35.29
CA ASP A 319 -9.90 -15.62 -36.40
C ASP A 319 -9.70 -14.89 -37.75
N GLU A 320 -10.15 -13.63 -37.87
CA GLU A 320 -10.10 -12.83 -39.10
C GLU A 320 -8.79 -12.03 -39.25
N VAL A 321 -8.13 -11.70 -38.13
CA VAL A 321 -6.90 -10.89 -38.10
C VAL A 321 -5.86 -11.49 -37.17
N ASP A 322 -4.63 -11.00 -37.25
CA ASP A 322 -3.53 -11.33 -36.34
C ASP A 322 -3.75 -10.67 -34.97
N TYR A 323 -4.80 -11.13 -34.27
CA TYR A 323 -5.46 -10.38 -33.20
C TYR A 323 -4.56 -10.08 -32.02
N GLU A 324 -3.85 -11.08 -31.49
CA GLU A 324 -2.99 -10.87 -30.32
C GLU A 324 -1.82 -9.95 -30.66
N ARG A 325 -1.21 -10.08 -31.85
CA ARG A 325 -0.17 -9.14 -32.28
C ARG A 325 -0.70 -7.71 -32.42
N LEU A 326 -1.85 -7.52 -33.08
CA LEU A 326 -2.46 -6.19 -33.22
C LEU A 326 -2.91 -5.61 -31.87
N ARG A 327 -3.33 -6.46 -30.94
CA ARG A 327 -3.70 -6.08 -29.58
C ARG A 327 -2.48 -5.67 -28.76
N GLU A 328 -1.37 -6.39 -28.86
CA GLU A 328 -0.10 -6.01 -28.23
C GLU A 328 0.37 -4.64 -28.74
N THR A 329 0.32 -4.41 -30.05
CA THR A 329 0.57 -3.08 -30.62
C THR A 329 -0.40 -2.02 -30.10
N ALA A 330 -1.70 -2.34 -30.02
CA ALA A 330 -2.70 -1.41 -29.50
C ALA A 330 -2.44 -1.01 -28.04
N LEU A 331 -2.06 -1.99 -27.20
CA LEU A 331 -1.67 -1.75 -25.81
C LEU A 331 -0.41 -0.89 -25.74
N ALA A 332 0.61 -1.21 -26.55
CA ALA A 332 1.85 -0.45 -26.59
C ALA A 332 1.61 1.01 -27.04
N ARG A 333 0.78 1.25 -28.05
CA ARG A 333 0.46 2.61 -28.52
C ARG A 333 -0.41 3.41 -27.53
N ASP A 334 -1.27 2.75 -26.75
CA ASP A 334 -2.17 3.40 -25.78
C ASP A 334 -1.43 3.75 -24.48
N GLU A 335 -0.48 2.91 -24.08
CA GLU A 335 0.19 3.04 -22.79
C GLU A 335 1.58 3.67 -22.85
N LEU A 336 2.31 3.54 -23.96
CA LEU A 336 3.63 4.16 -24.11
C LEU A 336 3.49 5.60 -24.59
N ASP A 337 4.06 6.53 -23.84
CA ASP A 337 4.25 7.89 -24.33
C ASP A 337 5.46 8.02 -25.27
N ASP A 338 5.63 9.19 -25.87
CA ASP A 338 6.72 9.47 -26.82
C ASP A 338 8.10 9.32 -26.14
N GLU A 339 8.23 9.71 -24.88
CA GLU A 339 9.49 9.67 -24.13
C GLU A 339 9.88 8.23 -23.77
N GLU A 340 8.90 7.42 -23.37
CA GLU A 340 9.07 6.00 -23.07
C GLU A 340 9.49 5.21 -24.30
N ARG A 341 8.88 5.49 -25.47
CA ARG A 341 9.30 4.89 -26.75
C ARG A 341 10.74 5.25 -27.09
N ASP A 342 11.05 6.53 -26.99
CA ASP A 342 12.40 7.07 -27.18
C ASP A 342 13.43 6.43 -26.23
N ARG A 343 13.06 6.14 -24.99
CA ARG A 343 13.91 5.45 -24.00
C ARG A 343 14.11 3.97 -24.34
N LEU A 344 13.06 3.29 -24.82
CA LEU A 344 13.13 1.91 -25.29
C LEU A 344 14.06 1.79 -26.50
N GLU A 345 13.90 2.65 -27.51
CA GLU A 345 14.74 2.67 -28.72
C GLU A 345 16.23 2.90 -28.41
N ARG A 346 16.53 3.70 -27.39
CA ARG A 346 17.91 3.97 -26.95
C ARG A 346 18.49 2.92 -26.00
N GLY A 347 17.73 1.86 -25.67
CA GLY A 347 18.15 0.82 -24.72
C GLY A 347 18.25 1.29 -23.27
N ALA A 348 17.68 2.46 -22.93
CA ALA A 348 17.76 3.01 -21.57
C ALA A 348 16.97 2.16 -20.57
N VAL A 349 15.82 1.63 -20.99
CA VAL A 349 14.96 0.76 -20.16
C VAL A 349 15.65 -0.54 -19.80
N GLU A 350 16.33 -1.17 -20.76
CA GLU A 350 17.10 -2.40 -20.54
C GLU A 350 18.27 -2.18 -19.57
N ALA A 351 18.99 -1.06 -19.74
CA ALA A 351 20.07 -0.68 -18.84
C ALA A 351 19.56 -0.42 -17.41
N GLU A 352 18.43 0.28 -17.27
CA GLU A 352 17.80 0.52 -15.96
C GLU A 352 17.28 -0.76 -15.32
N LEU A 353 16.70 -1.68 -16.11
CA LEU A 353 16.20 -2.96 -15.62
C LEU A 353 17.34 -3.81 -15.09
N THR A 354 18.45 -3.88 -15.83
CA THR A 354 19.67 -4.58 -15.41
C THR A 354 20.19 -3.99 -14.10
N ALA A 355 20.33 -2.65 -14.04
CA ALA A 355 20.79 -1.98 -12.82
C ALA A 355 19.88 -2.21 -11.61
N ALA A 356 18.56 -2.22 -11.81
CA ALA A 356 17.58 -2.48 -10.75
C ALA A 356 17.67 -3.93 -10.24
N ARG A 357 17.82 -4.92 -11.14
CA ARG A 357 18.01 -6.33 -10.77
C ARG A 357 19.32 -6.54 -10.01
N ASP A 358 20.43 -5.96 -10.48
CA ASP A 358 21.73 -6.04 -9.82
C ASP A 358 21.71 -5.39 -8.42
N GLU A 359 20.96 -4.30 -8.25
CA GLU A 359 20.75 -3.68 -6.94
C GLU A 359 19.91 -4.57 -6.03
N ARG A 360 18.80 -5.12 -6.55
CA ARG A 360 17.90 -6.03 -5.84
C ARG A 360 18.66 -7.25 -5.30
N GLU A 361 19.45 -7.91 -6.15
CA GLU A 361 20.25 -9.09 -5.78
C GLU A 361 21.27 -8.77 -4.68
N ARG A 362 21.97 -7.63 -4.77
CA ARG A 362 22.94 -7.22 -3.74
C ARG A 362 22.29 -6.99 -2.37
N ILE A 363 21.11 -6.37 -2.34
CA ILE A 363 20.36 -6.13 -1.10
C ILE A 363 19.82 -7.45 -0.53
N GLU A 364 19.28 -8.32 -1.38
CA GLU A 364 18.78 -9.64 -1.00
C GLU A 364 19.89 -10.51 -0.39
N ALA A 365 21.06 -10.54 -1.02
CA ALA A 365 22.24 -11.23 -0.50
C ALA A 365 22.68 -10.68 0.87
N ALA A 366 22.77 -9.35 1.01
CA ALA A 366 23.16 -8.73 2.28
C ALA A 366 22.16 -9.02 3.42
N LEU A 367 20.85 -9.03 3.12
CA LEU A 367 19.82 -9.42 4.08
C LEU A 367 20.00 -10.89 4.50
N ALA A 368 20.18 -11.80 3.54
CA ALA A 368 20.39 -13.22 3.81
C ALA A 368 21.65 -13.47 4.67
N ASP A 369 22.78 -12.84 4.32
CA ASP A 369 24.03 -12.94 5.07
C ASP A 369 23.82 -12.52 6.54
N THR A 370 23.15 -11.40 6.77
CA THR A 370 23.00 -10.83 8.14
C THR A 370 21.95 -11.54 9.00
N GLU A 371 21.10 -12.38 8.40
CA GLU A 371 20.05 -13.16 9.08
C GLU A 371 20.46 -14.60 9.38
N ALA A 372 21.45 -15.13 8.66
CA ALA A 372 21.97 -16.47 8.87
C ALA A 372 22.90 -16.57 10.11
N ASP A 373 23.52 -15.46 10.50
CA ASP A 373 24.31 -15.28 11.74
C ASP A 373 23.44 -14.75 12.89
#